data_AF-A0A553SQA0-F1
#
_entry.id   AF-A0A553SQA0-F1
#
_cell.length_a   1.000
_cell.length_b   1.000
_cell.length_c   1.000
_cell.angle_alpha   90.00
_cell.angle_beta   90.00
_cell.angle_gamma   90.00
#
_symmetry.space_group_name_H-M   'P 1'
#
loop_
_entity.id
_entity.type
_entity.pdbx_description
1 polymer ?
#
loop_
_entity_poly.entity_id
_entity_poly.type
_entity_poly.pdbx_seq_one_letter_code
_entity_poly.pdbx_strand_id
1 'polypeptide(L)'
;MNTSAAPSGDKGLPSYVKWGQIAVTKTKEKYPNSEIVDYKHIGKDEEKNTSTEKFKLIVKEKDKEVGVMVNLTFDTRTERLLNIDWKESTP
;
A
#
# COMPACT_ATOMS: atom_id res chain seq x y z
N MET A 1 -38.84 12.06 -14.37
CA MET A 1 -37.42 11.73 -14.56
C MET A 1 -36.63 12.47 -13.47
N ASN A 2 -35.68 11.78 -12.84
CA ASN A 2 -34.96 12.09 -11.59
C ASN A 2 -35.66 11.62 -10.30
N THR A 3 -35.10 10.56 -9.71
CA THR A 3 -34.66 10.53 -8.30
C THR A 3 -33.60 9.45 -8.15
N SER A 4 -32.47 9.85 -7.58
CA SER A 4 -31.47 9.11 -6.79
C SER A 4 -31.61 7.59 -6.73
N ALA A 5 -30.57 6.89 -7.18
CA ALA A 5 -30.28 5.54 -6.72
C ALA A 5 -28.80 5.46 -6.30
N ALA A 6 -28.54 5.76 -5.04
CA ALA A 6 -27.46 5.11 -4.33
C ALA A 6 -28.06 3.94 -3.56
N PRO A 7 -27.47 2.74 -3.61
CA PRO A 7 -27.53 1.80 -2.50
C PRO A 7 -26.10 1.62 -1.94
N SER A 8 -25.79 2.06 -0.72
CA SER A 8 -25.76 1.22 0.51
C SER A 8 -25.30 -0.22 0.23
N GLY A 9 -24.20 -0.75 0.76
CA GLY A 9 -23.21 -0.23 1.69
C GLY A 9 -22.32 -1.39 2.13
N ASP A 10 -21.01 -1.18 2.05
CA ASP A 10 -20.04 -1.68 3.01
C ASP A 10 -19.29 -0.42 3.41
N LYS A 11 -19.33 -0.01 4.68
CA LYS A 11 -18.32 0.92 5.21
C LYS A 11 -17.01 0.14 5.41
N GLY A 12 -16.64 -0.64 4.41
CA GLY A 12 -15.35 -1.29 4.30
C GLY A 12 -14.29 -0.20 4.33
N LEU A 13 -13.23 -0.45 5.08
CA LEU A 13 -12.06 0.42 5.04
C LEU A 13 -11.67 0.65 3.57
N PRO A 14 -11.22 1.86 3.19
CA PRO A 14 -10.76 2.11 1.83
C PRO A 14 -9.80 1.01 1.37
N SER A 15 -9.87 0.60 0.11
CA SER A 15 -9.05 -0.51 -0.42
C SER A 15 -7.56 -0.33 -0.12
N TYR A 16 -7.06 0.92 -0.13
CA TYR A 16 -5.67 1.24 0.22
C TYR A 16 -5.29 0.81 1.65
N VAL A 17 -6.23 0.72 2.59
CA VAL A 17 -5.96 0.31 3.98
C VAL A 17 -5.52 -1.15 4.03
N LYS A 18 -6.19 -2.02 3.26
CA LYS A 18 -5.79 -3.43 3.09
C LYS A 18 -4.36 -3.51 2.55
N TRP A 19 -4.08 -2.78 1.49
CA TRP A 19 -2.76 -2.80 0.84
C TRP A 19 -1.66 -2.16 1.69
N GLY A 20 -1.98 -1.14 2.46
CA GLY A 20 -1.07 -0.51 3.42
C GLY A 20 -0.63 -1.47 4.53
N GLN A 21 -1.55 -2.24 5.09
CA GLN A 21 -1.21 -3.29 6.07
C GLN A 21 -0.27 -4.34 5.49
N ILE A 22 -0.50 -4.76 4.24
CA ILE A 22 0.37 -5.70 3.54
C ILE A 22 1.75 -5.05 3.30
N ALA A 23 1.80 -3.79 2.87
CA ALA A 23 3.05 -3.06 2.65
C ALA A 23 3.92 -3.01 3.92
N VAL A 24 3.31 -2.65 5.05
CA VAL A 24 3.98 -2.60 6.37
C VAL A 24 4.47 -3.98 6.76
N THR A 25 3.60 -5.00 6.70
CA THR A 25 3.94 -6.36 7.11
C THR A 25 5.10 -6.92 6.28
N LYS A 26 5.01 -6.80 4.96
CA LYS A 26 6.04 -7.32 4.05
C LYS A 26 7.35 -6.54 4.11
N THR A 27 7.30 -5.26 4.45
CA THR A 27 8.51 -4.48 4.71
C THR A 27 9.16 -4.88 6.03
N LYS A 28 8.40 -5.17 7.09
CA LYS A 28 8.96 -5.74 8.34
C LYS A 28 9.63 -7.10 8.10
N GLU A 29 9.01 -7.97 7.29
CA GLU A 29 9.62 -9.25 6.91
C GLU A 29 10.97 -9.06 6.18
N LYS A 30 11.07 -8.03 5.33
CA LYS A 30 12.29 -7.69 4.59
C LYS A 30 13.37 -7.02 5.45
N TYR A 31 12.97 -6.25 6.46
CA TYR A 31 13.84 -5.52 7.38
C TYR A 31 13.58 -5.96 8.83
N PRO A 32 13.92 -7.22 9.21
CA PRO A 32 13.52 -7.80 10.49
C PRO A 32 14.16 -7.16 11.72
N ASN A 33 15.28 -6.45 11.53
CA ASN A 33 16.01 -5.75 12.61
C ASN A 33 15.67 -4.25 12.68
N SER A 34 14.69 -3.80 11.90
CA SER A 34 14.36 -2.39 11.76
C SER A 34 12.92 -2.12 12.19
N GLU A 35 12.66 -0.88 12.59
CA GLU A 35 11.33 -0.41 12.95
C GLU A 35 10.74 0.43 11.81
N ILE A 36 9.43 0.33 11.59
CA ILE A 36 8.73 1.28 10.70
C ILE A 36 8.28 2.45 11.56
N VAL A 37 8.88 3.62 11.36
CA VAL A 37 8.63 4.82 12.18
C VAL A 37 7.65 5.79 11.54
N ASP A 38 7.51 5.75 10.21
CA ASP A 38 6.52 6.53 9.49
C ASP A 38 6.03 5.77 8.24
N TYR A 39 4.84 6.12 7.78
CA TYR A 39 4.16 5.51 6.64
C TYR A 39 3.26 6.54 5.96
N LYS A 40 3.40 6.64 4.64
CA LYS A 40 2.62 7.54 3.80
C LYS A 40 2.09 6.81 2.57
N HIS A 41 0.79 6.97 2.32
CA HIS A 41 0.20 6.61 1.03
C HIS A 41 0.57 7.68 -0.01
N ILE A 42 1.20 7.23 -1.10
CA ILE A 42 1.66 8.11 -2.17
C ILE A 42 0.59 8.25 -3.25
N GLY A 43 -0.14 7.17 -3.52
CA GLY A 43 -1.23 7.15 -4.48
C GLY A 43 -1.39 5.79 -5.12
N LYS A 44 -2.16 5.78 -6.21
CA LYS A 44 -2.57 4.59 -6.92
C LYS A 44 -2.42 4.81 -8.42
N ASP A 45 -1.86 3.84 -9.12
CA ASP A 45 -1.91 3.75 -10.57
C ASP A 45 -2.90 2.66 -10.96
N GLU A 46 -3.81 2.97 -11.87
CA GLU A 46 -4.81 2.02 -12.36
C GLU A 46 -4.52 1.63 -13.81
N GLU A 47 -4.57 0.34 -14.06
CA GLU A 47 -4.49 -0.26 -15.40
C GLU A 47 -5.75 -1.11 -15.64
N LYS A 48 -5.90 -1.68 -16.84
CA LYS A 48 -7.14 -2.37 -17.26
C LYS A 48 -7.66 -3.42 -16.27
N ASN A 49 -6.78 -4.28 -15.76
CA ASN A 49 -7.15 -5.39 -14.87
C ASN A 49 -6.35 -5.39 -13.56
N THR A 50 -5.50 -4.38 -13.38
CA THR A 50 -4.52 -4.31 -12.31
C THR A 50 -4.51 -2.93 -11.71
N SER A 51 -4.14 -2.85 -10.44
CA SER A 51 -3.92 -1.58 -9.76
C SER A 51 -2.66 -1.70 -8.93
N THR A 52 -1.89 -0.62 -8.91
CA THR A 52 -0.65 -0.52 -8.14
C THR A 52 -0.82 0.55 -7.08
N GLU A 53 -0.85 0.14 -5.81
CA GLU A 53 -0.86 1.06 -4.67
C GLU A 53 0.57 1.33 -4.23
N LYS A 54 0.89 2.61 -4.02
CA LYS A 54 2.24 3.09 -3.74
C LYS A 54 2.33 3.68 -2.36
N PHE A 55 3.31 3.24 -1.58
CA PHE A 55 3.54 3.69 -0.22
C PHE A 55 5.00 4.10 -0.05
N LYS A 56 5.25 5.09 0.82
CA LYS A 56 6.58 5.40 1.34
C LYS A 56 6.60 5.05 2.81
N LEU A 57 7.51 4.18 3.21
CA LEU A 57 7.74 3.79 4.59
C LEU A 57 9.09 4.34 5.03
N ILE A 58 9.18 4.83 6.27
CA ILE A 58 10.45 5.17 6.87
C ILE A 58 10.84 4.02 7.78
N VAL A 59 11.92 3.36 7.42
CA VAL A 59 12.48 2.23 8.16
C VAL A 59 13.69 2.73 8.94
N LYS A 60 13.70 2.52 10.24
CA LYS A 60 14.77 2.92 11.14
C LYS A 60 15.49 1.69 11.68
N GLU A 61 16.79 1.60 11.43
CA GLU A 61 17.66 0.62 12.06
C GLU A 61 18.68 1.37 12.92
N LYS A 62 18.57 1.20 14.25
CA LYS A 62 19.33 1.98 15.24
C LYS A 62 19.11 3.49 15.02
N ASP A 63 20.15 4.22 14.58
CA ASP A 63 20.09 5.67 14.33
C ASP A 63 20.01 6.04 12.85
N LYS A 64 19.83 5.05 11.96
CA LYS A 64 19.76 5.27 10.51
C LYS A 64 18.34 5.11 10.01
N GLU A 65 17.84 6.13 9.34
CA GLU A 65 16.56 6.10 8.63
C GLU A 65 16.77 5.88 7.13
N VAL A 66 15.93 5.03 6.55
CA VAL A 66 15.89 4.73 5.12
C VAL A 66 14.45 4.87 4.65
N GLY A 67 14.25 5.67 3.61
CA GLY A 67 12.96 5.71 2.92
C GLY A 67 12.82 4.47 2.04
N VAL A 68 11.71 3.77 2.13
CA VAL A 68 11.41 2.58 1.31
C VAL A 68 10.10 2.82 0.57
N MET A 69 10.20 2.92 -0.75
CA MET A 69 9.04 2.95 -1.64
C MET A 69 8.56 1.52 -1.85
N VAL A 70 7.28 1.26 -1.58
CA VAL A 70 6.64 -0.05 -1.72
C VAL A 70 5.51 0.08 -2.73
N ASN A 71 5.58 -0.69 -3.80
CA ASN A 71 4.55 -0.75 -4.83
C ASN A 71 3.87 -2.12 -4.76
N LEU A 72 2.55 -2.16 -4.55
CA LEU A 72 1.77 -3.40 -4.53
C LEU A 72 0.86 -3.45 -5.73
N THR A 73 1.16 -4.36 -6.66
CA THR A 73 0.29 -4.60 -7.82
C THR A 73 -0.65 -5.75 -7.53
N PHE A 74 -1.94 -5.54 -7.71
CA PHE A 74 -2.97 -6.54 -7.52
C PHE A 74 -3.96 -6.55 -8.68
N ASP A 75 -4.61 -7.70 -8.88
CA ASP A 75 -5.70 -7.86 -9.83
C ASP A 75 -6.97 -7.19 -9.27
N THR A 76 -7.58 -6.28 -10.02
CA THR A 76 -8.73 -5.49 -9.55
C THR A 76 -10.03 -6.27 -9.49
N ARG A 77 -10.10 -7.44 -10.14
CA ARG A 77 -11.30 -8.28 -10.19
C ARG A 77 -11.33 -9.31 -9.06
N THR A 78 -10.16 -9.83 -8.71
CA THR A 78 -10.00 -10.91 -7.73
C THR A 78 -9.36 -10.43 -6.42
N GLU A 79 -8.86 -9.19 -6.38
CA GLU A 79 -8.05 -8.62 -5.30
C GLU A 79 -6.86 -9.49 -4.91
N ARG A 80 -6.34 -10.27 -5.86
CA ARG A 80 -5.16 -11.10 -5.66
C ARG A 80 -3.92 -10.25 -5.83
N LEU A 81 -3.03 -10.30 -4.83
CA LEU A 81 -1.72 -9.68 -4.94
C LEU A 81 -0.90 -10.40 -6.02
N LEU A 82 -0.42 -9.63 -7.00
CA LEU A 82 0.36 -10.14 -8.13
C LEU A 82 1.85 -9.87 -7.94
N ASN A 83 2.22 -8.69 -7.44
CA ASN A 83 3.61 -8.32 -7.22
C ASN A 83 3.79 -7.35 -6.03
N ILE A 84 4.98 -7.38 -5.44
CA ILE A 84 5.44 -6.35 -4.51
C ILE A 84 6.86 -5.94 -4.89
N ASP A 85 7.07 -4.65 -5.14
CA ASP A 85 8.40 -4.08 -5.39
C ASP A 85 8.80 -3.14 -4.25
N TRP A 86 10.08 -3.21 -3.86
CA TRP A 86 10.70 -2.29 -2.92
C TRP A 86 11.80 -1.51 -3.59
N LYS A 87 11.86 -0.21 -3.32
CA LYS A 87 12.95 0.64 -3.75
C LYS A 87 13.39 1.54 -2.61
N GLU A 88 14.66 1.46 -2.24
CA GLU A 88 15.25 2.38 -1.27
C GLU A 88 15.31 3.80 -1.86
N SER A 89 15.13 4.77 -0.97
CA SER A 89 15.05 6.19 -1.26
C SER A 89 15.57 6.96 -0.04
N THR A 90 15.71 8.27 -0.20
CA THR A 90 15.95 9.13 0.95
C THR A 90 14.73 9.11 1.88
N PRO A 91 14.93 9.18 3.20
CA PRO A 91 13.84 9.33 4.16
C PRO A 91 12.92 10.51 3.81
#